data_AF-A0A8J2QXW8-F1
#
_entry.id   AF-A0A8J2QXW8-F1
#
_cell.length_a   1.000
_cell.length_b   1.000
_cell.length_c   1.000
_cell.angle_alpha   90.00
_cell.angle_beta   90.00
_cell.angle_gamma   90.00
#
_symmetry.space_group_name_H-M   'P 1'
#
loop_
_entity.id
_entity.type
_entity.pdbx_description
1 polymer ?
#
loop_
_entity_poly.entity_id
_entity_poly.type
_entity_poly.pdbx_seq_one_letter_code
_entity_poly.pdbx_strand_id
1 'polypeptide(L)'
;MADTSRRSMLKDTTSAQMSVDIENQHREQEEDEYGFYYSIDCFNKSLFSLQDNVMWNAVLCVLALAAIVVVSIEFKSALSELFEVVYNVFYAVHVLSLAYNSLANLHTSDLGLCTAISFLVDVMTFSPYFLRVENLFLYKLVCYYVRLHRPLRFLWALSDHNLKGSIVATTLKYTYFFMILRVSWVLIWLHFDALESDNNFRLGKTRYNIPIQHAPKLTSQLPSRFLSTYYIINKMFIPIGPSVPPRNDLERIAFLSVMIVGCLMVTGAAVASLSLVISIYMRPEEKFRSRYRLIMKEMQEPTIPPNLREKVETFYKMYWHKQKAVSTAELMPIFPPSLTSTIYTDIYFKATQKKFLVHMSTVPYSSRPFLSVPFGAREEDGDDTLHPWRSDHKTE
;
A
#
# COMPACT_ATOMS: atom_id res chain seq x y z
N MET A 1 -54.90 20.75 59.19
CA MET A 1 -53.67 21.58 59.21
C MET A 1 -52.44 20.76 59.64
N ALA A 2 -52.32 19.48 59.24
CA ALA A 2 -51.29 18.58 59.74
C ALA A 2 -50.79 17.55 58.70
N ASP A 3 -50.84 17.88 57.39
CA ASP A 3 -50.53 16.90 56.34
C ASP A 3 -49.50 17.37 55.29
N THR A 4 -49.06 18.63 55.37
CA THR A 4 -48.09 19.20 54.41
C THR A 4 -46.63 19.09 54.85
N SER A 5 -46.35 18.69 56.10
CA SER A 5 -44.98 18.66 56.63
C SER A 5 -44.22 17.33 56.41
N ARG A 6 -44.90 16.25 56.00
CA ARG A 6 -44.25 14.94 55.76
C ARG A 6 -43.72 14.75 54.34
N ARG A 7 -44.15 15.56 53.37
CA ARG A 7 -43.73 15.42 51.95
C ARG A 7 -42.43 16.13 51.61
N SER A 8 -41.95 17.08 52.41
CA SER A 8 -40.66 17.73 52.14
C SER A 8 -39.47 16.89 52.60
N MET A 9 -39.58 16.18 53.74
CA MET A 9 -38.48 15.36 54.25
C MET A 9 -38.20 14.08 53.45
N LEU A 10 -39.16 13.57 52.66
CA LEU A 10 -38.96 12.36 51.88
C LEU A 10 -38.25 12.59 50.53
N LYS A 11 -38.20 13.85 50.06
CA LYS A 11 -37.57 14.22 48.78
C LYS A 11 -36.06 14.42 48.89
N ASP A 12 -35.59 14.83 50.07
CA ASP A 12 -34.17 15.13 50.26
C ASP A 12 -33.33 13.86 50.48
N THR A 13 -33.91 12.81 51.07
CA THR A 13 -33.23 11.51 51.26
C THR A 13 -33.06 10.72 49.97
N THR A 14 -33.98 10.84 49.00
CA THR A 14 -33.86 10.12 47.72
C THR A 14 -32.80 10.75 46.79
N SER A 15 -32.61 12.07 46.86
CA SER A 15 -31.57 12.76 46.08
C SER A 15 -30.16 12.42 46.57
N ALA A 16 -29.97 12.30 47.90
CA ALA A 16 -28.66 11.99 48.47
C ALA A 16 -28.25 10.53 48.26
N GLN A 17 -29.22 9.61 48.19
CA GLN A 17 -28.94 8.19 47.98
C GLN A 17 -28.59 7.91 46.51
N MET A 18 -29.23 8.61 45.57
CA MET A 18 -28.93 8.48 44.13
C MET A 18 -27.56 9.05 43.75
N SER A 19 -27.05 10.07 44.46
CA SER A 19 -25.69 10.58 44.19
C SER A 19 -24.60 9.63 44.70
N VAL A 20 -24.83 8.95 45.84
CA VAL A 20 -23.87 7.99 46.39
C VAL A 20 -23.81 6.71 45.55
N ASP A 21 -24.93 6.26 44.99
CA ASP A 21 -24.95 5.11 44.08
C ASP A 21 -24.26 5.41 42.73
N ILE A 22 -24.37 6.64 42.20
CA ILE A 22 -23.66 7.07 40.99
C ILE A 22 -22.16 7.19 41.25
N GLU A 23 -21.74 7.70 42.40
CA GLU A 23 -20.33 7.86 42.76
C GLU A 23 -19.66 6.50 43.08
N ASN A 24 -20.40 5.56 43.69
CA ASN A 24 -19.92 4.19 43.86
C ASN A 24 -19.86 3.40 42.55
N GLN A 25 -20.82 3.59 41.63
CA GLN A 25 -20.73 2.99 40.28
C GLN A 25 -19.53 3.55 39.49
N HIS A 26 -19.20 4.84 39.65
CA HIS A 26 -18.05 5.41 38.99
C HIS A 26 -16.72 4.91 39.59
N ARG A 27 -16.70 4.61 40.88
CA ARG A 27 -15.51 4.14 41.61
C ARG A 27 -15.23 2.65 41.41
N GLU A 28 -16.26 1.81 41.28
CA GLU A 28 -16.10 0.42 40.85
C GLU A 28 -15.66 0.31 39.38
N GLN A 29 -15.96 1.32 38.55
CA GLN A 29 -15.52 1.36 37.15
C GLN A 29 -14.06 1.82 36.99
N GLU A 30 -13.53 2.60 37.93
CA GLU A 30 -12.12 3.04 37.92
C GLU A 30 -11.14 2.05 38.57
N GLU A 31 -11.59 1.22 39.53
CA GLU A 31 -10.69 0.28 40.23
C GLU A 31 -10.40 -1.03 39.46
N ASP A 32 -11.22 -1.38 38.46
CA ASP A 32 -11.00 -2.56 37.58
C ASP A 32 -10.29 -2.25 36.25
N GLU A 33 -9.96 -0.98 35.95
CA GLU A 33 -9.57 -0.58 34.59
C GLU A 33 -8.05 -0.69 34.27
N TYR A 34 -7.17 -0.92 35.26
CA TYR A 34 -5.71 -0.86 35.02
C TYR A 34 -4.86 -1.99 35.62
N GLY A 35 -5.46 -3.01 36.23
CA GLY A 35 -4.71 -4.12 36.83
C GLY A 35 -4.73 -5.38 35.96
N PHE A 36 -3.65 -5.67 35.25
CA PHE A 36 -3.35 -6.99 34.65
C PHE A 36 -4.16 -7.49 33.43
N TYR A 37 -5.43 -7.12 33.23
CA TYR A 37 -6.19 -7.54 32.03
C TYR A 37 -5.69 -6.93 30.72
N TYR A 38 -4.88 -5.86 30.81
CA TYR A 38 -4.19 -5.26 29.66
C TYR A 38 -3.13 -6.17 29.02
N SER A 39 -2.73 -7.29 29.65
CA SER A 39 -1.59 -8.08 29.15
C SER A 39 -1.96 -9.14 28.10
N ILE A 40 -3.11 -9.83 28.23
CA ILE A 40 -3.41 -10.99 27.36
C ILE A 40 -4.34 -10.59 26.21
N ASP A 41 -5.39 -9.81 26.47
CA ASP A 41 -6.33 -9.42 25.42
C ASP A 41 -5.72 -8.42 24.44
N CYS A 42 -4.88 -7.49 24.93
CA CYS A 42 -4.13 -6.59 24.06
C CYS A 42 -3.10 -7.36 23.24
N PHE A 43 -2.44 -8.36 23.83
CA PHE A 43 -1.50 -9.22 23.11
C PHE A 43 -2.21 -10.06 22.04
N ASN A 44 -3.37 -10.64 22.37
CA ASN A 44 -4.20 -11.38 21.41
C ASN A 44 -4.70 -10.48 20.28
N LYS A 45 -5.21 -9.28 20.59
CA LYS A 45 -5.61 -8.28 19.58
C LYS A 45 -4.42 -7.86 18.71
N SER A 46 -3.25 -7.66 19.30
CA SER A 46 -2.02 -7.35 18.58
C SER A 46 -1.64 -8.48 17.64
N LEU A 47 -1.66 -9.73 18.11
CA LEU A 47 -1.36 -10.92 17.29
C LEU A 47 -2.36 -11.11 16.15
N PHE A 48 -3.64 -10.86 16.38
CA PHE A 48 -4.66 -10.89 15.32
C PHE A 48 -4.40 -9.81 14.26
N SER A 49 -4.11 -8.59 14.69
CA SER A 49 -3.84 -7.47 13.77
C SER A 49 -2.51 -7.57 13.03
N LEU A 50 -1.59 -8.41 13.51
CA LEU A 50 -0.23 -8.53 12.99
C LEU A 50 -0.20 -9.00 11.54
N GLN A 51 -1.08 -9.94 11.18
CA GLN A 51 -1.14 -10.51 9.84
C GLN A 51 -1.56 -9.48 8.79
N ASP A 52 -2.49 -8.59 9.14
CA ASP A 52 -3.00 -7.56 8.23
C ASP A 52 -2.15 -6.29 8.25
N ASN A 53 -1.19 -6.20 9.17
CA ASN A 53 -0.30 -5.06 9.27
C ASN A 53 0.70 -5.03 8.11
N VAL A 54 0.53 -4.03 7.22
CA VAL A 54 1.40 -3.80 6.05
C VAL A 54 2.87 -3.62 6.46
N MET A 55 3.15 -2.94 7.58
CA MET A 55 4.51 -2.73 8.06
C MET A 55 5.15 -4.04 8.53
N TRP A 56 4.42 -4.88 9.25
CA TRP A 56 4.91 -6.18 9.69
C TRP A 56 5.31 -7.06 8.51
N ASN A 57 4.43 -7.17 7.51
CA ASN A 57 4.71 -7.95 6.32
C ASN A 57 5.86 -7.37 5.48
N ALA A 58 5.98 -6.04 5.40
CA ALA A 58 7.12 -5.39 4.74
C ALA A 58 8.45 -5.70 5.44
N VAL A 59 8.48 -5.67 6.78
CA VAL A 59 9.63 -6.08 7.58
C VAL A 59 9.96 -7.55 7.32
N LEU A 60 8.96 -8.43 7.28
CA LEU A 60 9.15 -9.85 6.99
C LEU A 60 9.75 -10.08 5.59
N CYS A 61 9.34 -9.32 4.57
CA CYS A 61 9.95 -9.36 3.24
C CYS A 61 11.45 -9.03 3.29
N VAL A 62 11.82 -7.93 3.95
CA VAL A 62 13.22 -7.51 4.07
C VAL A 62 14.04 -8.53 4.86
N LEU A 63 13.50 -9.01 5.99
CA LEU A 63 14.17 -10.01 6.82
C LEU A 63 14.34 -11.34 6.09
N ALA A 64 13.35 -11.81 5.33
CA ALA A 64 13.47 -13.05 4.56
C ALA A 64 14.58 -12.97 3.51
N LEU A 65 14.68 -11.85 2.80
CA LEU A 65 15.75 -11.64 1.82
C LEU A 65 17.11 -11.52 2.48
N ALA A 66 17.22 -10.76 3.57
CA ALA A 66 18.44 -10.65 4.36
C ALA A 66 18.87 -12.01 4.92
N ALA A 67 17.92 -12.83 5.38
CA ALA A 67 18.18 -14.16 5.89
C ALA A 67 18.73 -15.11 4.83
N ILE A 68 18.20 -15.06 3.60
CA ILE A 68 18.78 -15.80 2.48
C ILE A 68 20.22 -15.36 2.26
N VAL A 69 20.51 -14.06 2.23
CA VAL A 69 21.87 -13.53 2.03
C VAL A 69 22.81 -13.94 3.17
N VAL A 70 22.36 -13.86 4.43
CA VAL A 70 23.17 -14.25 5.60
C VAL A 70 23.48 -15.73 5.59
N VAL A 71 22.47 -16.58 5.34
CA VAL A 71 22.66 -18.04 5.21
C VAL A 71 23.60 -18.35 4.04
N SER A 72 23.47 -17.62 2.93
CA SER A 72 24.28 -17.80 1.72
C SER A 72 25.76 -17.49 1.89
N ILE A 73 26.10 -16.48 2.68
CA ILE A 73 27.49 -16.02 2.87
C ILE A 73 28.21 -16.88 3.92
N GLU A 74 27.52 -17.80 4.62
CA GLU A 74 28.06 -18.62 5.71
C GLU A 74 28.96 -17.81 6.66
N PHE A 75 28.50 -16.61 7.02
CA PHE A 75 29.31 -15.70 7.81
C PHE A 75 29.46 -16.30 9.20
N LYS A 76 30.66 -16.73 9.59
CA LYS A 76 30.94 -17.28 10.93
C LYS A 76 31.14 -16.14 11.93
N SER A 77 30.07 -15.43 12.27
CA SER A 77 30.10 -14.45 13.36
C SER A 77 28.95 -14.65 14.30
N ALA A 78 29.13 -14.27 15.57
CA ALA A 78 28.04 -14.29 16.54
C ALA A 78 26.83 -13.44 16.08
N LEU A 79 27.06 -12.42 15.25
CA LEU A 79 26.00 -11.57 14.71
C LEU A 79 25.12 -12.29 13.68
N SER A 80 25.68 -13.16 12.83
CA SER A 80 24.88 -13.91 11.86
C SER A 80 24.04 -15.00 12.53
N GLU A 81 24.59 -15.68 13.53
CA GLU A 81 23.86 -16.64 14.37
C GLU A 81 22.72 -15.95 15.13
N LEU A 82 23.00 -14.80 15.75
CA LEU A 82 21.99 -13.99 16.41
C LEU A 82 20.89 -13.55 15.42
N PHE A 83 21.28 -13.04 14.25
CA PHE A 83 20.35 -12.63 13.21
C PHE A 83 19.45 -13.79 12.77
N GLU A 84 20.00 -14.98 12.62
CA GLU A 84 19.25 -16.17 12.25
C GLU A 84 18.23 -16.56 13.32
N VAL A 85 18.64 -16.58 14.59
CA VAL A 85 17.73 -16.86 15.71
C VAL A 85 16.61 -15.82 15.75
N VAL A 86 16.94 -14.53 15.64
CA VAL A 86 15.96 -13.45 15.60
C VAL A 86 15.00 -13.65 14.43
N TYR A 87 15.49 -13.87 13.21
CA TYR A 87 14.64 -14.11 12.05
C TYR A 87 13.70 -15.30 12.24
N ASN A 88 14.19 -16.42 12.77
CA ASN A 88 13.36 -17.60 13.02
C ASN A 88 12.27 -17.33 14.06
N VAL A 89 12.58 -16.57 15.11
CA VAL A 89 11.59 -16.17 16.12
C VAL A 89 10.52 -15.29 15.48
N PHE A 90 10.92 -14.28 14.70
CA PHE A 90 9.98 -13.42 13.96
C PHE A 90 9.10 -14.24 13.00
N TYR A 91 9.68 -15.18 12.27
CA TYR A 91 8.95 -16.06 11.36
C TYR A 91 8.00 -17.00 12.12
N ALA A 92 8.44 -17.59 13.23
CA ALA A 92 7.62 -18.46 14.07
C ALA A 92 6.43 -17.70 14.67
N VAL A 93 6.64 -16.48 15.18
CA VAL A 93 5.55 -15.61 15.66
C VAL A 93 4.54 -15.32 14.54
N HIS A 94 5.01 -15.05 13.32
CA HIS A 94 4.13 -14.84 12.17
C HIS A 94 3.32 -16.12 11.83
N VAL A 95 3.96 -17.28 11.79
CA VAL A 95 3.30 -18.58 11.53
C VAL A 95 2.30 -18.95 12.62
N LEU A 96 2.63 -18.67 13.90
CA LEU A 96 1.74 -18.88 15.03
C LEU A 96 0.53 -17.94 15.00
N SER A 97 0.74 -16.65 14.67
CA SER A 97 -0.36 -15.69 14.46
C SER A 97 -1.31 -16.17 13.37
N LEU A 98 -0.78 -16.67 12.24
CA LEU A 98 -1.57 -17.28 11.16
C LEU A 98 -2.35 -18.52 11.61
N ALA A 99 -1.69 -19.42 12.35
CA ALA A 99 -2.33 -20.64 12.86
C ALA A 99 -3.46 -20.31 13.83
N TYR A 100 -3.22 -19.35 14.73
CA TYR A 100 -4.20 -18.88 15.70
C TYR A 100 -5.39 -18.22 15.01
N ASN A 101 -5.16 -17.35 14.03
CA ASN A 101 -6.23 -16.76 13.23
C ASN A 101 -7.03 -17.83 12.46
N SER A 102 -6.33 -18.84 11.92
CA SER A 102 -6.96 -19.98 11.25
C SER A 102 -7.81 -20.83 12.20
N LEU A 103 -7.39 -20.99 13.46
CA LEU A 103 -8.10 -21.75 14.49
C LEU A 103 -9.31 -20.97 15.02
N ALA A 104 -9.17 -19.66 15.23
CA ALA A 104 -10.25 -18.79 15.68
C ALA A 104 -11.38 -18.72 14.64
N ASN A 105 -11.04 -18.68 13.36
CA ASN A 105 -12.01 -18.66 12.25
C ASN A 105 -12.54 -20.05 11.86
N LEU A 106 -12.04 -21.12 12.49
CA LEU A 106 -12.46 -22.49 12.18
C LEU A 106 -13.94 -22.73 12.49
N HIS A 107 -14.51 -21.92 13.38
CA HIS A 107 -15.91 -21.99 13.77
C HIS A 107 -16.86 -21.32 12.76
N THR A 108 -16.34 -20.45 11.88
CA THR A 108 -17.13 -19.63 10.95
C THR A 108 -16.93 -19.99 9.48
N SER A 109 -15.84 -20.66 9.14
CA SER A 109 -15.42 -20.83 7.74
C SER A 109 -14.79 -22.21 7.49
N ASP A 110 -15.14 -22.82 6.35
CA ASP A 110 -14.43 -24.01 5.84
C ASP A 110 -12.95 -23.68 5.68
N LEU A 111 -12.10 -24.41 6.40
CA LEU A 111 -10.66 -24.25 6.32
C LEU A 111 -10.19 -24.60 4.90
N GLY A 112 -9.89 -23.60 4.08
CA GLY A 112 -9.42 -23.82 2.72
C GLY A 112 -8.16 -24.69 2.69
N LEU A 113 -8.19 -25.78 1.93
CA LEU A 113 -7.07 -26.73 1.75
C LEU A 113 -5.73 -26.00 1.48
N CYS A 114 -5.75 -24.95 0.68
CA CYS A 114 -4.56 -24.15 0.35
C CYS A 114 -3.91 -23.49 1.58
N THR A 115 -4.71 -23.03 2.55
CA THR A 115 -4.21 -22.43 3.80
C THR A 115 -3.57 -23.50 4.68
N ALA A 116 -4.19 -24.68 4.79
CA ALA A 116 -3.62 -25.82 5.52
C ALA A 116 -2.29 -26.29 4.90
N ILE A 117 -2.22 -26.43 3.58
CA ILE A 117 -0.98 -26.78 2.87
C ILE A 117 0.10 -25.71 3.11
N SER A 118 -0.25 -24.42 3.00
CA SER A 118 0.73 -23.33 3.25
C SER A 118 1.30 -23.40 4.67
N PHE A 119 0.46 -23.73 5.66
CA PHE A 119 0.90 -23.90 7.04
C PHE A 119 1.81 -25.13 7.22
N LEU A 120 1.47 -26.27 6.60
CA LEU A 120 2.34 -27.45 6.63
C LEU A 120 3.71 -27.17 6.00
N VAL A 121 3.73 -26.43 4.88
CA VAL A 121 4.98 -25.99 4.24
C VAL A 121 5.81 -25.14 5.20
N ASP A 122 5.19 -24.21 5.94
CA ASP A 122 5.90 -23.40 6.94
C ASP A 122 6.52 -24.23 8.05
N VAL A 123 5.75 -25.15 8.64
CA VAL A 123 6.24 -26.04 9.71
C VAL A 123 7.41 -26.87 9.19
N MET A 124 7.31 -27.39 7.96
CA MET A 124 8.39 -28.14 7.33
C MET A 124 9.66 -27.30 7.13
N THR A 125 9.58 -25.98 7.00
CA THR A 125 10.79 -25.13 6.88
C THR A 125 11.61 -25.01 8.18
N PHE A 126 11.12 -25.52 9.32
CA PHE A 126 11.86 -25.61 10.58
C PHE A 126 12.59 -26.96 10.76
N SER A 127 12.38 -27.91 9.86
CA SER A 127 13.04 -29.21 9.88
C SER A 127 14.58 -29.21 9.91
N PRO A 128 15.33 -28.20 9.37
CA PRO A 128 16.79 -28.20 9.46
C PRO A 128 17.33 -28.16 10.89
N TYR A 129 16.53 -27.74 11.88
CA TYR A 129 16.93 -27.71 13.28
C TYR A 129 16.78 -29.07 13.99
N PHE A 130 15.99 -29.99 13.41
CA PHE A 130 15.71 -31.29 14.00
C PHE A 130 16.37 -32.45 13.23
N LEU A 131 16.51 -32.31 11.91
CA LEU A 131 17.05 -33.35 11.05
C LEU A 131 18.55 -33.16 10.82
N ARG A 132 19.34 -34.19 11.14
CA ARG A 132 20.77 -34.23 10.85
C ARG A 132 20.97 -34.78 9.44
N VAL A 133 21.05 -33.89 8.45
CA VAL A 133 21.30 -34.22 7.04
C VAL A 133 22.75 -33.92 6.68
N GLU A 134 23.36 -34.73 5.82
CA GLU A 134 24.77 -34.60 5.39
C GLU A 134 25.07 -33.22 4.77
N ASN A 135 24.16 -32.70 3.95
CA ASN A 135 24.27 -31.37 3.31
C ASN A 135 23.39 -30.33 4.01
N LEU A 136 23.63 -30.10 5.30
CA LEU A 136 22.84 -29.19 6.12
C LEU A 136 22.73 -27.78 5.53
N PHE A 137 23.80 -27.27 4.90
CA PHE A 137 23.82 -25.95 4.28
C PHE A 137 22.80 -25.80 3.14
N LEU A 138 22.85 -26.71 2.15
CA LEU A 138 21.94 -26.66 1.00
C LEU A 138 20.49 -26.85 1.46
N TYR A 139 20.26 -27.80 2.37
CA TYR A 139 18.93 -28.07 2.91
C TYR A 139 18.34 -26.84 3.62
N LYS A 140 19.15 -26.20 4.47
CA LYS A 140 18.79 -24.95 5.15
C LYS A 140 18.50 -23.84 4.14
N LEU A 141 19.35 -23.64 3.14
CA LEU A 141 19.13 -22.64 2.10
C LEU A 141 17.79 -22.87 1.37
N VAL A 142 17.50 -24.12 0.98
CA VAL A 142 16.21 -24.50 0.35
C VAL A 142 15.03 -24.17 1.26
N CYS A 143 15.10 -24.49 2.56
CA CYS A 143 14.03 -24.12 3.50
C CYS A 143 13.81 -22.60 3.55
N TYR A 144 14.86 -21.79 3.52
CA TYR A 144 14.73 -20.32 3.51
C TYR A 144 14.13 -19.80 2.19
N TYR A 145 14.43 -20.43 1.05
CA TYR A 145 13.75 -20.14 -0.21
C TYR A 145 12.28 -20.50 -0.17
N VAL A 146 11.91 -21.63 0.43
CA VAL A 146 10.52 -22.04 0.60
C VAL A 146 9.75 -21.01 1.45
N ARG A 147 10.39 -20.40 2.46
CA ARG A 147 9.78 -19.32 3.27
C ARG A 147 9.45 -18.05 2.46
N LEU A 148 10.05 -17.84 1.28
CA LEU A 148 9.71 -16.69 0.42
C LEU A 148 8.27 -16.72 -0.08
N HIS A 149 7.60 -17.88 -0.08
CA HIS A 149 6.21 -17.95 -0.53
C HIS A 149 5.28 -17.00 0.27
N ARG A 150 5.60 -16.72 1.54
CA ARG A 150 4.84 -15.78 2.40
C ARG A 150 4.98 -14.32 1.94
N PRO A 151 6.19 -13.73 1.88
CA PRO A 151 6.43 -12.43 1.23
C PRO A 151 5.80 -12.32 -0.16
N LEU A 152 5.90 -13.35 -0.99
CA LEU A 152 5.34 -13.34 -2.34
C LEU A 152 3.81 -13.30 -2.34
N ARG A 153 3.15 -14.10 -1.49
CA ARG A 153 1.71 -14.06 -1.31
C ARG A 153 1.24 -12.70 -0.80
N PHE A 154 1.97 -12.10 0.14
CA PHE A 154 1.67 -10.76 0.63
C PHE A 154 1.77 -9.70 -0.48
N LEU A 155 2.86 -9.69 -1.26
CA LEU A 155 3.02 -8.75 -2.37
C LEU A 155 1.96 -8.93 -3.46
N TRP A 156 1.48 -10.15 -3.65
CA TRP A 156 0.37 -10.42 -4.55
C TRP A 156 -0.94 -9.86 -4.00
N ALA A 157 -1.26 -10.14 -2.73
CA ALA A 157 -2.46 -9.62 -2.07
C ALA A 157 -2.48 -8.08 -1.99
N LEU A 158 -1.31 -7.45 -1.81
CA LEU A 158 -1.17 -5.99 -1.82
C LEU A 158 -1.58 -5.36 -3.15
N SER A 159 -1.36 -6.08 -4.26
CA SER A 159 -1.80 -5.67 -5.60
C SER A 159 -3.33 -5.71 -5.75
N ASP A 160 -4.00 -6.63 -5.04
CA ASP A 160 -5.42 -6.92 -5.22
C ASP A 160 -6.33 -6.08 -4.30
N HIS A 161 -5.95 -5.88 -3.03
CA HIS A 161 -6.90 -5.40 -2.01
C HIS A 161 -7.11 -3.89 -1.94
N ASN A 162 -6.07 -3.07 -2.05
CA ASN A 162 -6.22 -1.63 -1.73
C ASN A 162 -6.09 -0.69 -2.93
N LEU A 163 -5.64 -1.21 -4.07
CA LEU A 163 -4.98 -0.31 -5.01
C LEU A 163 -5.13 -0.67 -6.49
N LYS A 164 -5.85 -1.75 -6.89
CA LYS A 164 -6.02 -2.23 -8.29
C LYS A 164 -5.33 -1.34 -9.34
N GLY A 165 -4.01 -1.48 -9.48
CA GLY A 165 -3.20 -0.59 -10.31
C GLY A 165 -2.44 0.53 -9.61
N SER A 166 -2.09 0.43 -8.31
CA SER A 166 -1.15 1.39 -7.74
C SER A 166 0.23 1.12 -8.29
N ILE A 167 0.80 2.21 -8.80
CA ILE A 167 2.17 2.29 -9.25
C ILE A 167 3.10 1.80 -8.14
N VAL A 168 2.84 2.16 -6.88
CA VAL A 168 3.70 1.82 -5.74
C VAL A 168 3.72 0.32 -5.47
N ALA A 169 2.54 -0.32 -5.38
CA ALA A 169 2.44 -1.76 -5.10
C ALA A 169 3.07 -2.59 -6.22
N THR A 170 2.82 -2.19 -7.48
CA THR A 170 3.38 -2.85 -8.66
C THR A 170 4.90 -2.71 -8.69
N THR A 171 5.43 -1.50 -8.44
CA THR A 171 6.87 -1.24 -8.37
C THR A 171 7.51 -2.08 -7.27
N LEU A 172 6.95 -2.06 -6.05
CA LEU A 172 7.48 -2.82 -4.91
C LEU A 172 7.53 -4.32 -5.20
N LYS A 173 6.48 -4.87 -5.82
CA LYS A 173 6.41 -6.29 -6.23
C LYS A 173 7.58 -6.64 -7.16
N TYR A 174 7.77 -5.90 -8.25
CA TYR A 174 8.84 -6.18 -9.22
C TYR A 174 10.23 -5.91 -8.64
N THR A 175 10.40 -4.86 -7.83
CA THR A 175 11.65 -4.61 -7.11
C THR A 175 12.03 -5.78 -6.21
N TYR A 176 11.06 -6.35 -5.48
CA TYR A 176 11.32 -7.49 -4.61
C TYR A 176 11.70 -8.75 -5.40
N PHE A 177 10.92 -9.11 -6.43
CA PHE A 177 11.27 -10.22 -7.31
C PHE A 177 12.67 -10.05 -7.92
N PHE A 178 13.01 -8.82 -8.30
CA PHE A 178 14.29 -8.50 -8.93
C PHE A 178 15.46 -8.72 -7.97
N MET A 179 15.29 -8.34 -6.71
CA MET A 179 16.28 -8.60 -5.67
C MET A 179 16.44 -10.11 -5.40
N ILE A 180 15.34 -10.87 -5.32
CA ILE A 180 15.40 -12.34 -5.15
C ILE A 180 16.14 -12.99 -6.31
N LEU A 181 15.77 -12.65 -7.55
CA LEU A 181 16.38 -13.26 -8.73
C LEU A 181 17.88 -12.95 -8.81
N ARG A 182 18.30 -11.73 -8.48
CA ARG A 182 19.71 -11.37 -8.41
C ARG A 182 20.47 -12.19 -7.36
N VAL A 183 19.94 -12.27 -6.14
CA VAL A 183 20.58 -13.07 -5.07
C VAL A 183 20.65 -14.55 -5.46
N SER A 184 19.60 -15.08 -6.07
CA SER A 184 19.55 -16.47 -6.57
C SER A 184 20.64 -16.73 -7.61
N TRP A 185 20.78 -15.83 -8.59
CA TRP A 185 21.82 -15.94 -9.61
C TRP A 185 23.24 -15.81 -9.05
N VAL A 186 23.44 -14.97 -8.04
CA VAL A 186 24.72 -14.88 -7.33
C VAL A 186 25.08 -16.20 -6.66
N LEU A 187 24.10 -16.86 -6.03
CA LEU A 187 24.32 -18.15 -5.40
C LEU A 187 24.63 -19.26 -6.39
N ILE A 188 23.86 -19.32 -7.47
CA ILE A 188 24.10 -20.25 -8.58
C ILE A 188 25.52 -20.02 -9.13
N TRP A 189 25.92 -18.77 -9.32
CA TRP A 189 27.25 -18.41 -9.80
C TRP A 189 28.36 -18.84 -8.84
N LEU A 190 28.19 -18.60 -7.53
CA LEU A 190 29.15 -19.04 -6.52
C LEU A 190 29.28 -20.56 -6.48
N HIS A 191 28.18 -21.28 -6.71
CA HIS A 191 28.20 -22.74 -6.81
C HIS A 191 28.95 -23.21 -8.06
N PHE A 192 28.74 -22.57 -9.22
CA PHE A 192 29.51 -22.83 -10.43
C PHE A 192 31.01 -22.57 -10.25
N ASP A 193 31.38 -21.45 -9.61
CA ASP A 193 32.78 -21.10 -9.31
C ASP A 193 33.43 -22.13 -8.36
N ALA A 194 32.67 -22.67 -7.41
CA ALA A 194 33.14 -23.76 -6.55
C ALA A 194 33.36 -25.07 -7.34
N LEU A 195 32.39 -25.46 -8.16
CA LEU A 195 32.49 -26.66 -9.01
C LEU A 195 33.65 -26.60 -10.00
N GLU A 196 33.92 -25.43 -10.58
CA GLU A 196 35.05 -25.24 -11.49
C GLU A 196 36.39 -25.26 -10.73
N SER A 197 36.42 -24.74 -9.49
CA SER A 197 37.62 -24.80 -8.66
C SER A 197 38.00 -26.22 -8.27
N ASP A 198 37.03 -27.09 -7.98
CA ASP A 198 37.30 -28.48 -7.57
C ASP A 198 37.72 -29.37 -8.73
N ASN A 199 37.23 -29.08 -9.95
CA ASN A 199 37.50 -29.91 -11.12
C ASN A 199 38.90 -29.76 -11.72
N ASN A 200 39.80 -28.93 -11.15
CA ASN A 200 41.22 -28.79 -11.51
C ASN A 200 41.56 -28.62 -13.01
N PHE A 201 40.54 -28.43 -13.85
CA PHE A 201 40.70 -28.47 -15.28
C PHE A 201 41.41 -27.17 -15.68
N ARG A 202 42.38 -27.30 -16.58
CA ARG A 202 43.27 -26.22 -17.08
C ARG A 202 42.53 -25.06 -17.78
N LEU A 203 41.22 -24.93 -17.64
CA LEU A 203 40.44 -23.80 -18.12
C LEU A 203 40.76 -22.58 -17.25
N GLY A 204 41.36 -21.57 -17.90
CA GLY A 204 41.72 -20.34 -17.22
C GLY A 204 40.48 -19.67 -16.64
N LYS A 205 40.53 -19.38 -15.33
CA LYS A 205 39.46 -18.65 -14.61
C LYS A 205 39.16 -17.31 -15.29
N THR A 206 37.89 -16.94 -15.36
CA THR A 206 37.41 -15.60 -15.76
C THR A 206 37.59 -14.53 -14.69
N ARG A 207 38.14 -14.88 -13.52
CA ARG A 207 38.47 -13.85 -12.53
C ARG A 207 39.58 -12.95 -13.07
N TYR A 208 39.46 -11.66 -12.76
CA TYR A 208 40.61 -10.75 -12.72
C TYR A 208 41.68 -11.45 -11.86
N ASN A 209 42.77 -11.91 -12.50
CA ASN A 209 44.00 -12.19 -11.78
C ASN A 209 44.50 -10.83 -11.28
N ILE A 210 43.96 -10.35 -10.16
CA ILE A 210 44.68 -9.37 -9.35
C ILE A 210 45.85 -10.17 -8.78
N PRO A 211 47.10 -9.88 -9.15
CA PRO A 211 48.25 -10.57 -8.58
C PRO A 211 48.37 -10.12 -7.12
N ILE A 212 47.64 -10.76 -6.22
CA ILE A 212 47.77 -10.53 -4.79
C ILE A 212 48.96 -11.37 -4.34
N GLN A 213 50.15 -10.79 -4.45
CA GLN A 213 51.43 -11.41 -4.08
C GLN A 213 51.54 -11.70 -2.57
N HIS A 214 50.56 -11.28 -1.75
CA HIS A 214 50.44 -11.61 -0.34
C HIS A 214 48.96 -11.74 0.07
N ALA A 215 48.34 -12.92 -0.11
CA ALA A 215 46.94 -13.14 0.28
C ALA A 215 46.84 -14.06 1.52
N PRO A 216 46.25 -13.58 2.64
CA PRO A 216 45.94 -14.43 3.79
C PRO A 216 44.78 -15.42 3.50
N LYS A 217 44.67 -16.42 4.39
CA LYS A 217 43.86 -17.65 4.30
C LYS A 217 42.46 -17.50 3.66
N LEU A 218 42.16 -18.46 2.78
CA LEU A 218 40.97 -18.66 1.93
C LEU A 218 39.59 -18.38 2.56
N THR A 219 39.46 -18.45 3.89
CA THR A 219 38.21 -18.26 4.64
C THR A 219 37.83 -16.80 4.90
N SER A 220 38.75 -15.84 4.85
CA SER A 220 38.43 -14.41 5.08
C SER A 220 37.88 -13.67 3.86
N GLN A 221 37.68 -14.37 2.73
CA GLN A 221 37.32 -13.74 1.44
C GLN A 221 35.87 -14.00 0.99
N LEU A 222 35.07 -14.79 1.70
CA LEU A 222 33.73 -15.17 1.23
C LEU A 222 32.76 -13.98 1.04
N PRO A 223 32.70 -12.99 1.95
CA PRO A 223 31.87 -11.79 1.76
C PRO A 223 32.35 -10.94 0.57
N SER A 224 33.66 -10.81 0.40
CA SER A 224 34.25 -10.08 -0.74
C SER A 224 33.94 -10.78 -2.07
N ARG A 225 33.97 -12.12 -2.09
CA ARG A 225 33.57 -12.93 -3.25
C ARG A 225 32.10 -12.74 -3.56
N PHE A 226 31.23 -12.81 -2.56
CA PHE A 226 29.80 -12.58 -2.74
C PHE A 226 29.52 -11.19 -3.33
N LEU A 227 30.12 -10.13 -2.78
CA LEU A 227 29.94 -8.76 -3.29
C LEU A 227 30.49 -8.57 -4.70
N SER A 228 31.65 -9.17 -5.01
CA SER A 228 32.22 -9.15 -6.35
C SER A 228 31.32 -9.87 -7.36
N THR A 229 30.85 -11.07 -7.03
CA THR A 229 29.91 -11.82 -7.86
C THR A 229 28.58 -11.08 -8.00
N TYR A 230 28.05 -10.49 -6.93
CA TYR A 230 26.86 -9.65 -6.97
C TYR A 230 27.01 -8.48 -7.93
N TYR A 231 28.16 -7.81 -7.92
CA TYR A 231 28.46 -6.73 -8.85
C TYR A 231 28.49 -7.20 -10.32
N ILE A 232 29.12 -8.34 -10.59
CA ILE A 232 29.18 -8.89 -11.96
C ILE A 232 27.77 -9.31 -12.41
N ILE A 233 27.02 -10.03 -11.59
CA ILE A 233 25.65 -10.45 -11.90
C ILE A 233 24.76 -9.22 -12.14
N ASN A 234 24.88 -8.16 -11.33
CA ASN A 234 24.14 -6.91 -11.54
C ASN A 234 24.43 -6.29 -12.92
N LYS A 235 25.69 -6.31 -13.37
CA LYS A 235 26.10 -5.85 -14.71
C LYS A 235 25.65 -6.74 -15.87
N MET A 236 25.40 -8.02 -15.62
CA MET A 236 24.82 -8.92 -16.63
C MET A 236 23.30 -8.80 -16.68
N PHE A 237 22.67 -8.57 -15.52
CA PHE A 237 21.22 -8.55 -15.36
C PHE A 237 20.59 -7.30 -15.98
N ILE A 238 21.27 -6.16 -15.84
CA ILE A 238 21.04 -4.99 -16.69
C ILE A 238 21.94 -5.20 -17.90
N PRO A 239 21.46 -5.15 -19.16
CA PRO A 239 22.23 -5.52 -20.36
C PRO A 239 23.35 -4.52 -20.71
N ILE A 240 24.24 -4.23 -19.75
CA ILE A 240 25.48 -3.46 -19.88
C ILE A 240 26.58 -4.39 -20.39
N GLY A 241 26.54 -5.66 -19.98
CA GLY A 241 27.50 -6.68 -20.37
C GLY A 241 28.58 -6.93 -19.31
N PRO A 242 29.25 -8.10 -19.38
CA PRO A 242 30.26 -8.47 -18.41
C PRO A 242 31.56 -7.70 -18.63
N SER A 243 32.28 -7.39 -17.55
CA SER A 243 33.61 -6.75 -17.65
C SER A 243 34.72 -7.71 -18.09
N VAL A 244 34.50 -9.02 -17.96
CA VAL A 244 35.44 -10.05 -18.39
C VAL A 244 34.66 -11.08 -19.22
N PRO A 245 35.12 -11.42 -20.44
CA PRO A 245 34.43 -12.37 -21.28
C PRO A 245 34.55 -13.81 -20.73
N PRO A 246 33.48 -14.63 -20.82
CA PRO A 246 33.55 -16.03 -20.42
C PRO A 246 34.56 -16.84 -21.22
N ARG A 247 35.35 -17.65 -20.52
CA ARG A 247 36.37 -18.51 -21.12
C ARG A 247 35.86 -19.92 -21.34
N ASN A 248 34.98 -20.39 -20.48
CA ASN A 248 34.41 -21.73 -20.53
C ASN A 248 33.03 -21.73 -21.20
N ASP A 249 32.67 -22.82 -21.89
CA ASP A 249 31.34 -22.96 -22.52
C ASP A 249 30.23 -23.03 -21.46
N LEU A 250 30.50 -23.62 -20.30
CA LEU A 250 29.56 -23.60 -19.17
C LEU A 250 29.33 -22.19 -18.63
N GLU A 251 30.40 -21.40 -18.46
CA GLU A 251 30.28 -19.99 -18.10
C GLU A 251 29.47 -19.26 -19.18
N ARG A 252 29.78 -19.45 -20.47
CA ARG A 252 29.05 -18.81 -21.59
C ARG A 252 27.55 -19.08 -21.51
N ILE A 253 27.16 -20.33 -21.28
CA ILE A 253 25.75 -20.71 -21.12
C ILE A 253 25.15 -20.03 -19.89
N ALA A 254 25.86 -20.00 -18.76
CA ALA A 254 25.41 -19.32 -17.55
C ALA A 254 25.24 -17.80 -17.77
N PHE A 255 26.21 -17.13 -18.39
CA PHE A 255 26.14 -15.71 -18.77
C PHE A 255 24.92 -15.43 -19.65
N LEU A 256 24.72 -16.22 -20.70
CA LEU A 256 23.56 -16.08 -21.59
C LEU A 256 22.24 -16.27 -20.84
N SER A 257 22.17 -17.26 -19.95
CA SER A 257 20.96 -17.52 -19.16
C SER A 257 20.63 -16.36 -18.21
N VAL A 258 21.62 -15.78 -17.52
CA VAL A 258 21.45 -14.60 -16.66
C VAL A 258 20.96 -13.41 -17.48
N MET A 259 21.55 -13.18 -18.66
CA MET A 259 21.17 -12.08 -19.55
C MET A 259 19.74 -12.25 -20.08
N ILE A 260 19.36 -13.45 -20.54
CA ILE A 260 18.00 -13.72 -21.03
C ILE A 260 16.98 -13.53 -19.92
N VAL A 261 17.21 -14.12 -18.74
CA VAL A 261 16.30 -13.98 -17.59
C VAL A 261 16.23 -12.53 -17.13
N GLY A 262 17.36 -11.82 -17.09
CA GLY A 262 17.41 -10.39 -16.76
C GLY A 262 16.61 -9.52 -17.73
N CYS A 263 16.81 -9.71 -19.04
CA CYS A 263 16.08 -8.99 -20.09
C CYS A 263 14.56 -9.28 -20.05
N LEU A 264 14.17 -10.55 -19.93
CA LEU A 264 12.75 -10.93 -19.85
C LEU A 264 12.09 -10.35 -18.61
N MET A 265 12.79 -10.34 -17.48
CA MET A 265 12.23 -9.83 -16.24
C MET A 265 12.15 -8.29 -16.24
N VAL A 266 13.23 -7.60 -16.59
CA VAL A 266 13.28 -6.13 -16.55
C VAL A 266 12.43 -5.55 -17.67
N THR A 267 12.75 -5.87 -18.92
CA THR A 267 12.08 -5.29 -20.08
C THR A 267 10.71 -5.92 -20.29
N GLY A 268 10.62 -7.24 -20.17
CA GLY A 268 9.37 -7.96 -20.42
C GLY A 268 8.35 -7.76 -19.30
N ALA A 269 8.68 -8.11 -18.06
CA ALA A 269 7.70 -8.08 -16.97
C ALA A 269 7.58 -6.70 -16.30
N ALA A 270 8.70 -6.12 -15.84
CA ALA A 270 8.66 -4.89 -15.03
C ALA A 270 8.29 -3.65 -15.85
N VAL A 271 8.98 -3.39 -16.96
CA VAL A 271 8.70 -2.22 -17.82
C VAL A 271 7.32 -2.29 -18.43
N ALA A 272 6.88 -3.46 -18.94
CA ALA A 272 5.53 -3.59 -19.49
C ALA A 272 4.45 -3.35 -18.44
N SER A 273 4.60 -3.90 -17.24
CA SER A 273 3.62 -3.74 -16.17
C SER A 273 3.58 -2.31 -15.64
N LEU A 274 4.74 -1.65 -15.50
CA LEU A 274 4.81 -0.24 -15.12
C LEU A 274 4.20 0.66 -16.21
N SER A 275 4.48 0.38 -17.49
CA SER A 275 3.89 1.10 -18.61
C SER A 275 2.36 0.96 -18.63
N LEU A 276 1.84 -0.24 -18.40
CA LEU A 276 0.40 -0.48 -18.29
C LEU A 276 -0.20 0.34 -17.14
N VAL A 277 0.40 0.30 -15.96
CA VAL A 277 -0.11 1.06 -14.81
C VAL A 277 -0.06 2.58 -15.06
N ILE A 278 1.04 3.08 -15.61
CA ILE A 278 1.18 4.50 -15.98
C ILE A 278 0.13 4.88 -17.02
N SER A 279 -0.13 4.04 -18.02
CA SER A 279 -1.16 4.30 -19.04
C SER A 279 -2.56 4.41 -18.44
N ILE A 280 -2.89 3.55 -17.48
CA ILE A 280 -4.18 3.60 -16.77
C ILE A 280 -4.28 4.88 -15.95
N TYR A 281 -3.19 5.26 -15.27
CA TYR A 281 -3.12 6.45 -14.45
C TYR A 281 -3.23 7.74 -15.28
N MET A 282 -2.57 7.81 -16.44
CA MET A 282 -2.56 9.00 -17.31
C MET A 282 -3.83 9.14 -18.18
N ARG A 283 -4.62 8.07 -18.32
CA ARG A 283 -5.80 8.02 -19.20
C ARG A 283 -6.80 9.19 -19.01
N PRO A 284 -7.17 9.61 -17.78
CA PRO A 284 -8.12 10.72 -17.61
C PRO A 284 -7.54 12.06 -18.07
N GLU A 285 -6.25 12.29 -17.82
CA GLU A 285 -5.54 13.50 -18.23
C GLU A 285 -5.40 13.58 -19.75
N GLU A 286 -5.06 12.48 -20.40
CA GLU A 286 -4.98 12.41 -21.85
C GLU A 286 -6.35 12.62 -22.51
N LYS A 287 -7.42 12.00 -21.99
CA LYS A 287 -8.80 12.18 -22.48
C LYS A 287 -9.21 13.65 -22.40
N PHE A 288 -8.90 14.32 -21.31
CA PHE A 288 -9.17 15.75 -21.15
C PHE A 288 -8.33 16.61 -22.11
N ARG A 289 -7.01 16.41 -22.15
CA ARG A 289 -6.11 17.16 -23.02
C ARG A 289 -6.46 17.00 -24.50
N SER A 290 -6.85 15.79 -24.91
CA SER A 290 -7.29 15.52 -26.27
C SER A 290 -8.55 16.31 -26.63
N ARG A 291 -9.59 16.27 -25.78
CA ARG A 291 -10.82 17.07 -25.96
C ARG A 291 -10.53 18.57 -25.96
N TYR A 292 -9.70 19.04 -25.03
CA TYR A 292 -9.30 20.43 -24.94
C TYR A 292 -8.60 20.91 -26.22
N ARG A 293 -7.63 20.13 -26.74
CA ARG A 293 -6.93 20.45 -27.99
C ARG A 293 -7.90 20.50 -29.17
N LEU A 294 -8.85 19.59 -29.25
CA LEU A 294 -9.87 19.59 -30.31
C LEU A 294 -10.72 20.86 -30.26
N ILE A 295 -11.25 21.20 -29.09
CA ILE A 295 -12.08 22.40 -28.90
C ILE A 295 -11.28 23.67 -29.21
N MET A 296 -10.03 23.78 -28.75
CA MET A 296 -9.18 24.93 -29.07
C MET A 296 -8.85 25.02 -30.55
N LYS A 297 -8.68 23.87 -31.24
CA LYS A 297 -8.48 23.83 -32.69
C LYS A 297 -9.71 24.31 -33.45
N GLU A 298 -10.91 23.88 -33.06
CA GLU A 298 -12.17 24.36 -33.65
C GLU A 298 -12.37 25.87 -33.38
N MET A 299 -11.96 26.37 -32.22
CA MET A 299 -12.03 27.81 -31.91
C MET A 299 -11.05 28.69 -32.68
N GLN A 300 -10.06 28.11 -33.39
CA GLN A 300 -9.16 28.86 -34.25
C GLN A 300 -9.81 29.30 -35.56
N GLU A 301 -11.01 28.82 -35.86
CA GLU A 301 -11.76 29.27 -37.03
C GLU A 301 -12.00 30.80 -37.02
N PRO A 302 -11.91 31.46 -38.19
CA PRO A 302 -11.96 32.92 -38.29
C PRO A 302 -13.32 33.52 -37.88
N THR A 303 -14.34 32.69 -37.72
CA THR A 303 -15.71 33.07 -37.35
C THR A 303 -15.87 33.36 -35.86
N ILE A 304 -14.93 32.95 -35.01
CA ILE A 304 -15.07 33.03 -33.54
C ILE A 304 -14.29 34.22 -32.99
N PRO A 305 -14.95 35.17 -32.28
CA PRO A 305 -14.28 36.31 -31.68
C PRO A 305 -13.21 35.92 -30.65
N PRO A 306 -12.07 36.64 -30.58
CA PRO A 306 -10.97 36.32 -29.67
C PRO A 306 -11.39 36.36 -28.18
N ASN A 307 -12.27 37.29 -27.81
CA ASN A 307 -12.80 37.41 -26.45
C ASN A 307 -13.58 36.16 -26.01
N LEU A 308 -14.27 35.48 -26.94
CA LEU A 308 -14.99 34.24 -26.62
C LEU A 308 -14.00 33.09 -26.45
N ARG A 309 -12.98 33.02 -27.30
CA ARG A 309 -11.91 32.01 -27.21
C ARG A 309 -11.20 32.06 -25.86
N GLU A 310 -10.80 33.24 -25.40
CA GLU A 310 -10.14 33.42 -24.10
C GLU A 310 -11.03 33.01 -22.93
N LYS A 311 -12.34 33.35 -22.98
CA LYS A 311 -13.31 32.93 -21.97
C LYS A 311 -13.44 31.41 -21.89
N VAL A 312 -13.52 30.73 -23.03
CA VAL A 312 -13.66 29.27 -23.04
C VAL A 312 -12.36 28.58 -22.62
N GLU A 313 -11.21 29.08 -23.05
CA GLU A 313 -9.90 28.62 -22.57
C GLU A 313 -9.79 28.75 -21.04
N THR A 314 -10.14 29.91 -20.49
CA THR A 314 -10.14 30.17 -19.05
C THR A 314 -11.11 29.24 -18.31
N PHE A 315 -12.31 29.03 -18.87
CA PHE A 315 -13.28 28.09 -18.33
C PHE A 315 -12.70 26.66 -18.24
N TYR A 316 -12.10 26.15 -19.31
CA TYR A 316 -11.53 24.79 -19.31
C TYR A 316 -10.30 24.66 -18.40
N LYS A 317 -9.44 25.68 -18.32
CA LYS A 317 -8.33 25.73 -17.36
C LYS A 317 -8.84 25.71 -15.92
N MET A 318 -9.85 26.53 -15.60
CA MET A 318 -10.47 26.54 -14.27
C MET A 318 -11.18 25.20 -13.98
N TYR A 319 -11.87 24.64 -14.96
CA TYR A 319 -12.57 23.37 -14.86
C TYR A 319 -11.60 22.23 -14.52
N TRP A 320 -10.47 22.14 -15.23
CA TRP A 320 -9.42 21.16 -14.92
C TRP A 320 -8.86 21.35 -13.51
N HIS A 321 -8.52 22.59 -13.14
CA HIS A 321 -7.95 22.88 -11.83
C HIS A 321 -8.92 22.54 -10.67
N LYS A 322 -10.23 22.80 -10.86
CA LYS A 322 -11.25 22.55 -9.82
C LYS A 322 -11.72 21.09 -9.76
N GLN A 323 -11.83 20.40 -10.90
CA GLN A 323 -12.47 19.08 -10.96
C GLN A 323 -11.50 17.93 -11.28
N LYS A 324 -10.25 18.19 -11.68
CA LYS A 324 -9.22 17.18 -12.02
C LYS A 324 -9.73 16.05 -12.93
N ALA A 325 -10.51 16.38 -13.96
CA ALA A 325 -11.15 15.41 -14.87
C ALA A 325 -12.19 14.45 -14.26
N VAL A 326 -12.61 14.63 -13.01
CA VAL A 326 -13.63 13.76 -12.43
C VAL A 326 -14.99 14.11 -13.03
N SER A 327 -15.46 13.27 -13.93
CA SER A 327 -16.77 13.37 -14.54
C SER A 327 -17.83 12.91 -13.53
N THR A 328 -18.56 13.85 -12.92
CA THR A 328 -19.69 13.53 -12.03
C THR A 328 -20.72 12.65 -12.74
N ALA A 329 -20.95 12.89 -14.05
CA ALA A 329 -21.86 12.09 -14.86
C ALA A 329 -21.39 10.65 -15.10
N GLU A 330 -20.08 10.40 -15.07
CA GLU A 330 -19.49 9.05 -15.22
C GLU A 330 -19.37 8.35 -13.86
N LEU A 331 -19.18 9.10 -12.77
CA LEU A 331 -18.96 8.56 -11.43
C LEU A 331 -20.28 8.22 -10.70
N MET A 332 -21.29 9.08 -10.79
CA MET A 332 -22.55 8.91 -10.04
C MET A 332 -23.37 7.66 -10.39
N PRO A 333 -23.39 7.17 -11.64
CA PRO A 333 -24.08 5.91 -11.98
C PRO A 333 -23.39 4.65 -11.44
N ILE A 334 -22.12 4.73 -11.01
CA ILE A 334 -21.37 3.59 -10.48
C ILE A 334 -21.83 3.27 -9.05
N PHE A 335 -22.33 4.26 -8.33
CA PHE A 335 -22.79 4.10 -6.97
C PHE A 335 -24.24 3.64 -6.90
N PRO A 336 -24.61 2.85 -5.87
CA PRO A 336 -26.01 2.54 -5.61
C PRO A 336 -26.81 3.84 -5.40
N PRO A 337 -28.07 3.91 -5.85
CA PRO A 337 -28.86 5.15 -5.86
C PRO A 337 -29.04 5.79 -4.49
N SER A 338 -29.02 5.00 -3.41
CA SER A 338 -29.05 5.48 -2.03
C SER A 338 -27.83 6.34 -1.68
N LEU A 339 -26.63 5.92 -2.07
CA LEU A 339 -25.39 6.66 -1.80
C LEU A 339 -25.34 7.95 -2.64
N THR A 340 -25.75 7.87 -3.89
CA THR A 340 -25.86 9.02 -4.80
C THR A 340 -26.78 10.09 -4.22
N SER A 341 -27.92 9.69 -3.65
CA SER A 341 -28.84 10.60 -2.95
C SER A 341 -28.19 11.26 -1.74
N THR A 342 -27.51 10.48 -0.88
CA THR A 342 -26.79 11.01 0.29
C THR A 342 -25.71 12.02 -0.11
N ILE A 343 -24.88 11.69 -1.11
CA ILE A 343 -23.84 12.59 -1.64
C ILE A 343 -24.47 13.87 -2.17
N TYR A 344 -25.56 13.78 -2.94
CA TYR A 344 -26.26 14.97 -3.44
C TYR A 344 -26.83 15.82 -2.31
N THR A 345 -27.45 15.19 -1.31
CA THR A 345 -27.92 15.93 -0.15
C THR A 345 -26.76 16.65 0.51
N ASP A 346 -25.65 15.99 0.84
CA ASP A 346 -24.52 16.62 1.53
C ASP A 346 -23.90 17.79 0.74
N ILE A 347 -23.65 17.60 -0.56
CA ILE A 347 -23.08 18.65 -1.44
C ILE A 347 -24.02 19.86 -1.53
N TYR A 348 -25.31 19.63 -1.75
CA TYR A 348 -26.26 20.71 -1.99
C TYR A 348 -26.92 21.25 -0.70
N PHE A 349 -26.83 20.56 0.44
CA PHE A 349 -27.52 20.91 1.67
C PHE A 349 -27.12 22.31 2.13
N LYS A 350 -25.82 22.59 2.18
CA LYS A 350 -25.28 23.88 2.63
C LYS A 350 -25.64 25.04 1.70
N ALA A 351 -25.77 24.78 0.40
CA ALA A 351 -26.17 25.77 -0.59
C ALA A 351 -27.69 26.02 -0.57
N THR A 352 -28.48 24.96 -0.34
CA THR A 352 -29.94 25.00 -0.35
C THR A 352 -30.49 25.66 0.91
N GLN A 353 -29.87 25.42 2.08
CA GLN A 353 -30.28 26.04 3.35
C GLN A 353 -30.10 27.57 3.38
N LYS A 354 -29.12 28.12 2.65
CA LYS A 354 -28.85 29.56 2.63
C LYS A 354 -29.84 30.37 1.79
N LYS A 355 -30.69 29.73 0.98
CA LYS A 355 -31.70 30.42 0.19
C LYS A 355 -33.03 30.47 0.94
N PHE A 356 -33.45 31.68 1.28
CA PHE A 356 -34.70 32.03 1.98
C PHE A 356 -35.96 31.34 1.40
N LEU A 357 -35.96 31.07 0.09
CA LEU A 357 -37.07 30.46 -0.64
C LEU A 357 -37.39 29.01 -0.22
N VAL A 358 -36.42 28.26 0.31
CA VAL A 358 -36.64 26.88 0.80
C VAL A 358 -37.11 26.87 2.26
N HIS A 359 -36.84 27.93 3.02
CA HIS A 359 -37.35 28.06 4.39
C HIS A 359 -38.87 28.26 4.44
N MET A 360 -39.48 28.73 3.33
CA MET A 360 -40.93 28.86 3.20
C MET A 360 -41.67 27.55 2.86
N SER A 361 -40.99 26.54 2.29
CA SER A 361 -41.64 25.29 1.86
C SER A 361 -41.63 24.18 2.92
N THR A 362 -40.88 24.33 4.00
CA THR A 362 -40.83 23.37 5.13
C THR A 362 -41.71 23.76 6.32
N VAL A 363 -42.43 24.90 6.26
CA VAL A 363 -43.40 25.25 7.30
C VAL A 363 -44.70 24.48 7.03
N PRO A 364 -45.17 23.61 7.96
CA PRO A 364 -46.45 22.93 7.80
C PRO A 364 -47.58 23.96 7.66
N TYR A 365 -48.51 23.67 6.76
CA TYR A 365 -49.63 24.52 6.33
C TYR A 365 -50.58 24.98 7.45
N SER A 366 -50.34 24.62 8.72
CA SER A 366 -51.25 24.90 9.85
C SER A 366 -51.08 26.29 10.48
N SER A 367 -50.09 27.09 10.06
CA SER A 367 -49.76 28.34 10.75
C SER A 367 -49.48 29.48 9.77
N ARG A 368 -50.42 29.75 8.84
CA ARG A 368 -50.44 31.03 8.12
C ARG A 368 -51.32 32.01 8.90
N PRO A 369 -50.77 33.10 9.48
CA PRO A 369 -51.61 34.21 9.89
C PRO A 369 -52.17 34.86 8.62
N PHE A 370 -53.50 34.96 8.56
CA PHE A 370 -54.23 35.80 7.62
C PHE A 370 -53.69 37.24 7.75
N LEU A 371 -52.84 37.65 6.82
CA LEU A 371 -52.49 39.05 6.61
C LEU A 371 -53.37 39.56 5.46
N SER A 372 -54.55 40.02 5.84
CA SER A 372 -55.36 40.94 5.05
C SER A 372 -54.64 42.29 5.03
N VAL A 373 -54.15 42.71 3.86
CA VAL A 373 -53.78 44.12 3.60
C VAL A 373 -54.25 44.46 2.19
N PRO A 374 -54.79 45.69 1.97
CA PRO A 374 -55.86 45.92 1.01
C PRO A 374 -55.37 46.40 -0.35
N PHE A 375 -56.31 46.34 -1.28
CA PHE A 375 -56.38 47.09 -2.52
C PHE A 375 -55.90 48.54 -2.34
N GLY A 376 -54.87 48.91 -3.09
CA GLY A 376 -54.41 50.28 -3.27
C GLY A 376 -53.77 50.40 -4.65
N ALA A 377 -54.55 50.83 -5.62
CA ALA A 377 -54.08 51.18 -6.94
C ALA A 377 -53.11 52.36 -6.86
N ARG A 378 -51.94 52.23 -7.48
CA ARG A 378 -51.18 53.39 -7.98
C ARG A 378 -50.40 53.00 -9.21
N GLU A 379 -50.96 53.47 -10.32
CA GLU A 379 -50.36 53.68 -11.63
C GLU A 379 -49.25 54.74 -11.46
N GLU A 380 -48.03 54.47 -11.95
CA GLU A 380 -47.09 55.49 -12.40
C GLU A 380 -45.95 54.82 -13.20
N ASP A 381 -45.94 55.20 -14.48
CA ASP A 381 -44.91 55.27 -15.51
C ASP A 381 -43.44 54.90 -15.21
N GLY A 382 -42.80 54.43 -16.29
CA GLY A 382 -41.46 53.90 -16.31
C GLY A 382 -40.33 54.92 -16.24
N ASP A 383 -39.12 54.39 -16.13
CA ASP A 383 -37.96 55.02 -16.76
C ASP A 383 -36.87 53.97 -17.02
N ASP A 384 -36.39 53.98 -18.26
CA ASP A 384 -35.18 53.30 -18.71
C ASP A 384 -33.97 54.01 -18.10
N THR A 385 -33.09 53.30 -17.42
CA THR A 385 -31.70 53.79 -17.30
C THR A 385 -30.72 52.65 -17.08
N LEU A 386 -30.07 52.31 -18.19
CA LEU A 386 -28.75 51.72 -18.27
C LEU A 386 -27.76 52.47 -17.35
N HIS A 387 -26.99 51.73 -16.55
CA HIS A 387 -25.65 52.19 -16.14
C HIS A 387 -24.59 51.08 -16.28
N PRO A 388 -23.40 51.42 -16.81
CA PRO A 388 -22.34 50.47 -17.16
C PRO A 388 -21.40 50.23 -15.96
N TRP A 389 -20.85 49.02 -15.91
CA TRP A 389 -19.76 48.68 -14.99
C TRP A 389 -18.46 49.32 -15.45
N ARG A 390 -17.96 50.22 -14.59
CA ARG A 390 -16.70 50.95 -14.65
C ARG A 390 -15.53 50.00 -14.44
N SER A 391 -14.58 50.06 -15.36
CA SER A 391 -13.24 49.48 -15.25
C SER A 391 -12.34 50.42 -14.44
N ASP A 392 -11.73 49.92 -13.36
CA ASP A 392 -10.60 50.59 -12.73
C ASP A 392 -9.31 49.78 -12.98
N HIS A 393 -8.41 50.47 -13.67
CA HIS A 393 -6.99 50.20 -13.76
C HIS A 393 -6.35 50.09 -12.36
N LYS A 394 -5.43 49.13 -12.20
CA LYS A 394 -4.25 49.32 -11.36
C LYS A 394 -3.00 48.91 -12.12
N THR A 395 -2.20 49.94 -12.39
CA THR A 395 -0.76 49.91 -12.65
C THR A 395 -0.01 49.48 -11.41
N GLU A 396 0.88 48.49 -11.54
CA GLU A 396 2.29 48.53 -11.15
C GLU A 396 3.05 47.39 -11.84
#